data_AF-C6LGF2-F1
#
_entry.id   AF-C6LGF2-F1
#
_cell.length_a   1.000
_cell.length_b   1.000
_cell.length_c   1.000
_cell.angle_alpha   90.00
_cell.angle_beta   90.00
_cell.angle_gamma   90.00
#
_symmetry.space_group_name_H-M   'P 1'
#
loop_
_entity.id
_entity.type
_entity.pdbx_description
1 polymer ?
#
loop_
_entity_poly.entity_id
_entity_poly.type
_entity_poly.pdbx_seq_one_letter_code
_entity_poly.pdbx_strand_id
1 'polypeptide(L)'
;MKPVHVNLHHLKKSKELDDNNPNKNDRKDPKTIKGLVNGGGFSYPYIPTGIYAENRNLSNLRIQIQEEITRIKKRIARWFSIYFPEMKDVYKKRMP
;
A
#
# COMPACT_ATOMS: atom_id res chain seq x y z
N MET A 1 -14.51 20.36 5.59
CA MET A 1 -13.95 20.19 4.22
C MET A 1 -14.11 18.73 3.80
N LYS A 2 -14.58 18.47 2.56
CA LYS A 2 -14.59 17.11 2.00
C LYS A 2 -13.26 16.87 1.27
N PRO A 3 -12.52 15.80 1.56
CA PRO A 3 -11.29 15.49 0.84
C PRO A 3 -11.62 15.15 -0.61
N VAL A 4 -10.74 15.54 -1.51
CA VAL A 4 -10.87 15.38 -2.96
C VAL A 4 -9.73 14.48 -3.44
N HIS A 5 -10.05 13.50 -4.28
CA HIS A 5 -9.06 12.62 -4.90
C HIS A 5 -8.80 13.07 -6.34
N VAL A 6 -7.52 13.26 -6.68
CA VAL A 6 -7.10 13.54 -8.06
C VAL A 6 -6.39 12.31 -8.60
N ASN A 7 -6.79 11.85 -9.78
CA ASN A 7 -6.18 10.71 -10.44
C ASN A 7 -4.74 11.04 -10.85
N LEU A 8 -3.77 10.23 -10.38
CA LEU A 8 -2.35 10.38 -10.69
C LEU A 8 -2.05 10.28 -12.19
N HIS A 9 -2.82 9.49 -12.94
CA HIS A 9 -2.63 9.38 -14.39
C HIS A 9 -2.99 10.68 -15.11
N HIS A 10 -4.06 11.36 -14.69
CA HIS A 10 -4.43 12.67 -15.24
C HIS A 10 -3.44 13.75 -14.82
N LEU A 11 -2.96 13.68 -13.57
CA LEU A 11 -1.91 14.56 -13.07
C LEU A 11 -0.64 14.49 -13.91
N LYS A 12 -0.18 13.27 -14.24
CA LYS A 12 1.00 13.06 -15.07
C LYS A 12 0.83 13.65 -16.47
N LYS A 13 -0.29 13.35 -17.13
CA LYS A 13 -0.59 13.85 -18.49
C LYS A 13 -0.73 15.37 -18.54
N SER A 14 -1.45 15.98 -17.60
CA SER A 14 -1.62 17.44 -17.56
C SER A 14 -0.30 18.15 -17.27
N LYS A 15 0.59 17.51 -16.52
CA LYS A 15 1.92 18.04 -16.25
C LYS A 15 2.86 17.92 -17.46
N GLU A 16 2.85 16.78 -18.15
CA GLU A 16 3.59 16.61 -19.42
C GLU A 16 3.20 17.66 -20.45
N LEU A 17 1.92 18.08 -20.48
CA LEU A 17 1.43 19.16 -21.34
C LEU A 17 1.85 20.57 -20.88
N ASP A 18 1.80 20.89 -19.57
CA ASP A 18 2.19 22.21 -19.04
C ASP A 18 3.71 22.43 -19.11
N ASP A 19 4.50 21.38 -18.86
CA ASP A 19 5.96 21.43 -18.80
C ASP A 19 6.65 21.04 -20.13
N ASN A 20 5.89 20.58 -21.13
CA ASN A 20 6.34 20.11 -22.44
C ASN A 20 7.59 19.19 -22.39
N ASN A 21 7.64 18.32 -21.37
CA ASN A 21 8.76 17.42 -21.11
C ASN A 21 8.27 16.03 -20.71
N PRO A 22 8.52 14.98 -21.53
CA PRO A 22 8.00 13.64 -21.29
C PRO A 22 8.65 12.89 -20.11
N ASN A 23 9.82 13.34 -19.63
CA ASN A 23 10.57 12.66 -18.56
C ASN A 23 10.34 13.24 -17.16
N LYS A 24 9.51 14.28 -17.03
CA LYS A 24 9.35 14.97 -15.75
C LYS A 24 8.45 14.15 -14.80
N ASN A 25 9.08 13.46 -13.86
CA ASN A 25 8.43 12.59 -12.89
C ASN A 25 8.42 13.18 -11.46
N ASP A 26 8.40 14.50 -11.29
CA ASP A 26 8.34 15.05 -9.92
C ASP A 26 7.02 14.71 -9.23
N ARG A 27 7.15 14.41 -7.94
CA ARG A 27 6.13 13.93 -7.04
C ARG A 27 5.07 15.01 -6.77
N LYS A 28 3.84 14.81 -7.30
CA LYS A 28 2.60 15.53 -6.95
C LYS A 28 2.77 17.07 -6.86
N ASP A 29 2.86 17.74 -8.00
CA ASP A 29 2.93 19.21 -8.07
C ASP A 29 1.65 19.90 -7.61
N PRO A 30 1.70 20.79 -6.59
CA PRO A 30 0.52 21.50 -6.09
C PRO A 30 -0.16 22.39 -7.14
N LYS A 31 0.61 22.99 -8.06
CA LYS A 31 0.10 23.86 -9.14
C LYS A 31 -0.80 23.08 -10.10
N THR A 32 -0.33 21.92 -10.58
CA THR A 32 -1.09 21.04 -11.47
C THR A 32 -2.31 20.44 -10.77
N ILE A 33 -2.18 20.07 -9.49
CA ILE A 33 -3.32 19.61 -8.67
C ILE A 33 -4.39 20.69 -8.58
N LYS A 34 -4.03 21.93 -8.27
CA LYS A 34 -4.98 23.06 -8.19
C LYS A 34 -5.66 23.32 -9.53
N GLY A 35 -4.92 23.24 -10.64
CA GLY A 35 -5.48 23.34 -11.99
C GLY A 35 -6.49 22.25 -12.31
N LEU A 36 -6.18 20.99 -11.98
CA LEU A 36 -7.10 19.86 -12.15
C LEU A 36 -8.34 19.96 -11.25
N VAL A 37 -8.20 20.43 -10.02
CA VAL A 37 -9.32 20.65 -9.11
C VAL A 37 -10.23 21.77 -9.64
N ASN A 38 -9.66 22.89 -10.09
CA ASN A 38 -10.42 23.97 -10.71
C ASN A 38 -11.13 23.53 -12.01
N GLY A 39 -10.50 22.65 -12.79
CA GLY A 39 -11.05 22.08 -14.02
C GLY A 39 -12.01 20.91 -13.82
N GLY A 40 -12.36 20.56 -12.57
CA GLY A 40 -13.29 19.46 -12.29
C GLY A 40 -12.72 18.05 -12.50
N GLY A 41 -11.42 17.91 -12.75
CA GLY A 41 -10.71 16.64 -12.95
C GLY A 41 -10.44 15.86 -11.67
N PHE A 42 -11.41 15.85 -10.75
CA PHE A 42 -11.30 15.25 -9.44
C PHE A 42 -12.53 14.38 -9.12
N SER A 43 -12.34 13.40 -8.23
CA SER A 43 -13.42 12.57 -7.73
C SER A 43 -13.56 12.72 -6.21
N TYR A 44 -14.78 12.63 -5.72
CA TYR A 44 -15.01 12.50 -4.28
C TYR A 44 -14.77 11.03 -3.90
N PRO A 45 -13.74 10.74 -3.08
CA PRO A 45 -13.52 9.38 -2.63
C PRO A 45 -14.71 8.93 -1.79
N TYR A 46 -15.12 7.67 -1.98
CA TYR A 46 -16.10 7.06 -1.08
C TYR A 46 -15.47 6.89 0.31
N ILE A 47 -16.01 7.62 1.29
CA ILE A 47 -15.65 7.47 2.70
C ILE A 47 -16.75 6.61 3.32
N PRO A 48 -16.47 5.32 3.61
CA PRO A 48 -17.47 4.46 4.21
C PRO A 48 -17.87 5.01 5.59
N THR A 49 -19.16 4.95 5.89
CA THR A 49 -19.77 5.34 7.17
C THR A 49 -20.58 4.18 7.74
N GLY A 50 -20.78 4.17 9.07
CA GLY A 50 -21.53 3.12 9.75
C GLY A 50 -20.90 1.74 9.58
N ILE A 51 -21.73 0.73 9.27
CA ILE A 51 -21.34 -0.68 9.15
C ILE A 51 -20.18 -0.89 8.16
N TYR A 52 -20.17 -0.15 7.04
CA TYR A 52 -19.08 -0.27 6.06
C TYR A 52 -17.74 0.26 6.58
N ALA A 53 -17.75 1.27 7.46
CA ALA A 53 -16.54 1.77 8.10
C ALA A 53 -15.97 0.73 9.07
N GLU A 54 -16.85 0.11 9.85
CA GLU A 54 -16.50 -0.96 10.79
C GLU A 54 -15.91 -2.17 10.06
N ASN A 55 -16.55 -2.64 8.99
CA ASN A 55 -16.03 -3.73 8.15
C ASN A 55 -14.64 -3.41 7.59
N ARG A 56 -14.40 -2.17 7.16
CA ARG A 56 -13.08 -1.74 6.68
C ARG A 56 -12.05 -1.78 7.81
N ASN A 57 -12.40 -1.32 9.01
CA ASN A 57 -11.51 -1.35 10.16
C ASN A 57 -11.17 -2.79 10.58
N LEU A 58 -12.16 -3.68 10.64
CA LEU A 58 -11.95 -5.10 10.94
C LEU A 58 -11.05 -5.78 9.90
N SER A 59 -11.28 -5.50 8.61
CA SER A 59 -10.44 -6.01 7.53
C SER A 59 -8.99 -5.52 7.65
N ASN A 60 -8.77 -4.23 7.93
CA ASN A 60 -7.44 -3.67 8.14
C ASN A 60 -6.74 -4.31 9.35
N LEU A 61 -7.45 -4.49 10.47
CA LEU A 61 -6.92 -5.13 11.67
C LEU A 61 -6.49 -6.57 11.38
N ARG A 62 -7.32 -7.33 10.65
CA ARG A 62 -6.96 -8.69 10.22
C ARG A 62 -5.69 -8.72 9.39
N ILE A 63 -5.50 -7.78 8.45
CA ILE A 63 -4.29 -7.69 7.62
C ILE A 63 -3.06 -7.44 8.52
N GLN A 64 -3.15 -6.49 9.45
CA GLN A 64 -2.06 -6.19 10.39
C GLN A 64 -1.68 -7.41 11.23
N ILE A 65 -2.67 -8.08 11.83
CA ILE A 65 -2.44 -9.29 12.64
C ILE A 65 -1.79 -10.40 11.80
N GLN A 66 -2.24 -10.59 10.55
CA GLN A 66 -1.67 -11.60 9.66
C GLN A 66 -0.19 -11.32 9.35
N GLU A 67 0.17 -10.06 9.15
CA GLU A 67 1.56 -9.62 8.95
C GLU A 67 2.41 -9.86 10.21
N GLU A 68 1.87 -9.55 11.39
CA GLU A 68 2.56 -9.78 12.67
C GLU A 68 2.79 -11.26 12.94
N ILE A 69 1.77 -12.10 12.74
CA ILE A 69 1.90 -13.56 12.86
C ILE A 69 3.00 -14.07 11.92
N THR A 70 3.01 -13.58 10.68
CA THR A 70 4.02 -13.96 9.69
C THR A 70 5.43 -13.53 10.15
N ARG A 71 5.54 -12.32 10.72
CA ARG A 71 6.80 -11.79 11.25
C ARG A 71 7.32 -12.63 12.43
N ILE A 72 6.44 -12.98 13.37
CA ILE A 72 6.77 -13.81 14.53
C ILE A 72 7.20 -15.21 14.08
N LYS A 73 6.45 -15.85 13.17
CA LYS A 73 6.82 -17.15 12.60
C LYS A 73 8.21 -17.12 11.96
N LYS A 74 8.50 -16.10 11.16
CA LYS A 74 9.81 -15.91 10.53
C LYS A 74 10.92 -15.70 11.57
N ARG A 75 10.65 -14.96 12.65
CA ARG A 75 11.61 -14.75 13.75
C ARG A 75 11.91 -16.05 14.49
N ILE A 76 10.89 -16.85 14.81
CA ILE A 76 11.07 -18.17 15.44
C ILE A 76 11.87 -19.09 14.52
N ALA A 77 11.51 -19.18 13.23
CA ALA A 77 12.24 -19.98 12.25
C ALA A 77 13.72 -19.56 12.13
N ARG A 78 14.01 -18.25 12.24
CA ARG A 78 15.37 -17.74 12.28
C ARG A 78 16.11 -18.21 13.55
N TRP A 79 15.50 -18.12 14.72
CA TRP A 79 16.10 -18.61 15.96
C TRP A 79 16.43 -20.10 15.89
N PHE A 80 15.51 -20.93 15.40
CA PHE A 80 15.80 -22.35 15.16
C PHE A 80 16.95 -22.55 14.19
N SER A 81 17.07 -21.72 13.15
CA SER A 81 18.17 -21.81 12.20
C SER A 81 19.53 -21.43 12.81
N ILE A 82 19.56 -20.53 13.81
CA ILE A 82 20.79 -20.09 14.47
C ILE A 82 21.24 -21.10 15.52
N TYR A 83 20.31 -21.53 16.39
CA TYR A 83 20.64 -22.35 17.56
C TYR A 83 20.55 -23.86 17.30
N PHE A 84 19.73 -24.27 16.33
CA PHE A 84 19.47 -25.67 16.01
C PHE A 84 19.58 -25.95 14.50
N PRO A 85 20.74 -25.65 13.88
CA PRO A 85 20.90 -25.79 12.42
C PRO A 85 20.67 -27.23 11.94
N GLU A 86 21.10 -28.22 12.73
CA GLU A 86 21.02 -29.66 12.39
C GLU A 86 19.57 -30.20 12.35
N MET A 87 18.63 -29.55 13.04
CA MET A 87 17.24 -30.02 13.03
C MET A 87 16.61 -29.97 11.64
N LYS A 88 17.04 -29.06 10.76
CA LYS A 88 16.54 -29.01 9.38
C LYS A 88 16.84 -30.30 8.61
N ASP A 89 17.99 -30.91 8.85
CA ASP A 89 18.41 -32.13 8.16
C ASP A 89 17.76 -33.38 8.76
N VAL A 90 17.52 -33.40 10.08
CA VAL A 90 16.83 -34.49 10.78
C VAL A 90 15.38 -34.65 10.30
N TYR A 91 14.65 -33.54 10.12
CA TYR A 91 13.28 -33.59 9.61
C TYR A 91 13.22 -33.89 8.10
N LYS A 92 14.27 -33.58 7.33
CA LYS A 92 14.35 -33.93 5.91
C LYS A 92 14.58 -35.44 5.68
N LYS A 93 15.28 -36.11 6.60
CA LYS A 93 15.60 -37.55 6.51
C LYS A 93 14.49 -38.48 6.99
N ARG A 94 13.44 -37.96 7.64
CA ARG A 94 12.31 -38.72 8.22
C ARG A 94 11.01 -38.66 7.43
N MET A 95 10.98 -37.95 6.30
CA MET A 95 9.81 -37.96 5.42
C MET A 95 10.11 -38.94 4.26
N PRO A 96 9.29 -39.99 4.05
CA PRO A 96 9.39 -40.85 2.86
C PRO A 96 9.10 -40.06 1.58
#